data_AF-A0A261CZB6-F1
#
_entry.id   AF-A0A261CZB6-F1
#
_cell.length_a   1.000
_cell.length_b   1.000
_cell.length_c   1.000
_cell.angle_alpha   90.00
_cell.angle_beta   90.00
_cell.angle_gamma   90.00
#
_symmetry.space_group_name_H-M   'P 1'
#
loop_
_entity.id
_entity.type
_entity.pdbx_description
1 polymer ?
#
loop_
_entity_poly.entity_id
_entity_poly.type
_entity_poly.pdbx_seq_one_letter_code
_entity_poly.pdbx_strand_id
1 'polypeptide(L)'
;MSDTIPAPGRPAPSALPAVAVIEMVAAARPARVAAEYGDDFVTYGRLHATIQAYRTVMDANGMDANAAVFAAVLSTLPSLADQTPGRVADRVADILREITGDTGWDQTEPSRQVG
;
A
#
# COMPACT_ATOMS: atom_id res chain seq x y z
N MET A 1 -33.58 37.32 4.27
CA MET A 1 -32.23 37.12 3.71
C MET A 1 -31.53 36.15 4.65
N SER A 2 -31.48 34.87 4.30
CA SER A 2 -30.81 33.83 5.08
C SER A 2 -29.65 33.30 4.26
N ASP A 3 -28.45 33.72 4.60
CA ASP A 3 -27.22 33.11 4.12
C ASP A 3 -27.00 31.82 4.92
N THR A 4 -27.41 30.69 4.33
CA THR A 4 -27.00 29.37 4.81
C THR A 4 -25.64 29.07 4.19
N ILE A 5 -24.59 29.14 5.00
CA ILE A 5 -23.25 28.64 4.61
C ILE A 5 -23.37 27.13 4.37
N PRO A 6 -23.00 26.62 3.17
CA PRO A 6 -22.98 25.18 2.95
C PRO A 6 -21.86 24.57 3.79
N ALA A 7 -22.21 23.55 4.59
CA ALA A 7 -21.25 22.73 5.31
C ALA A 7 -20.19 22.18 4.33
N PRO A 8 -18.91 22.06 4.72
CA PRO A 8 -17.88 21.49 3.86
C PRO A 8 -18.32 20.08 3.46
N GLY A 9 -18.27 19.83 2.15
CA GLY A 9 -18.69 18.58 1.54
C GLY A 9 -18.13 17.40 2.31
N ARG A 10 -19.02 16.45 2.62
CA ARG A 10 -18.66 15.14 3.15
C ARG A 10 -17.46 14.61 2.33
N PRO A 11 -16.31 14.27 2.95
CA PRO A 11 -15.22 13.65 2.19
C PRO A 11 -15.78 12.40 1.50
N ALA A 12 -15.38 12.21 0.24
CA ALA A 12 -15.71 11.01 -0.54
C ALA A 12 -15.54 9.75 0.32
N PRO A 13 -16.35 8.69 0.12
CA PRO A 13 -16.27 7.47 0.94
C PRO A 13 -14.79 7.06 1.03
N SER A 14 -14.28 7.07 2.27
CA SER A 14 -12.86 6.94 2.55
C SER A 14 -12.33 5.68 1.87
N ALA A 15 -11.46 5.86 0.87
CA ALA A 15 -10.68 4.75 0.36
C ALA A 15 -10.03 4.06 1.57
N LEU A 16 -10.15 2.74 1.64
CA LEU A 16 -9.49 1.99 2.71
C LEU A 16 -8.01 2.33 2.70
N PRO A 17 -7.38 2.56 3.86
CA PRO A 17 -5.94 2.80 3.90
C PRO A 17 -5.22 1.60 3.30
N ALA A 18 -4.13 1.84 2.58
CA ALA A 18 -3.38 0.79 1.86
C ALA A 18 -3.05 -0.40 2.76
N VAL A 19 -2.74 -0.17 4.04
CA VAL A 19 -2.46 -1.26 4.98
C VAL A 19 -3.67 -2.15 5.26
N ALA A 20 -4.88 -1.58 5.37
CA ALA A 20 -6.09 -2.38 5.56
C ALA A 20 -6.40 -3.23 4.33
N VAL A 21 -6.17 -2.67 3.13
CA VAL A 21 -6.25 -3.43 1.87
C VAL A 21 -5.24 -4.57 1.87
N ILE A 22 -3.98 -4.28 2.21
CA ILE A 22 -2.90 -5.28 2.23
C ILE A 22 -3.22 -6.40 3.20
N GLU A 23 -3.69 -6.08 4.42
CA GLU A 23 -4.07 -7.06 5.43
C GLU A 23 -5.22 -7.96 4.93
N MET A 24 -6.28 -7.34 4.40
CA MET A 24 -7.44 -8.05 3.86
C MET A 24 -7.05 -9.01 2.73
N VAL A 25 -6.28 -8.54 1.75
CA VAL A 25 -5.88 -9.36 0.60
C VAL A 25 -4.83 -10.39 1.01
N ALA A 26 -3.93 -10.08 1.94
CA ALA A 26 -2.95 -11.05 2.46
C ALA A 26 -3.63 -12.22 3.17
N ALA A 27 -4.71 -11.96 3.91
CA ALA A 27 -5.50 -13.00 4.57
C ALA A 27 -6.24 -13.90 3.56
N ALA A 28 -6.78 -13.33 2.48
CA ALA A 28 -7.58 -14.06 1.50
C ALA A 28 -6.76 -14.73 0.38
N ARG A 29 -5.70 -14.05 -0.10
CA ARG A 29 -4.90 -14.41 -1.28
C ARG A 29 -3.42 -14.02 -1.09
N PRO A 30 -2.69 -14.65 -0.15
CA PRO A 30 -1.32 -14.23 0.20
C PRO A 30 -0.32 -14.31 -0.96
N ALA A 31 -0.55 -15.19 -1.94
CA ALA A 31 0.31 -15.34 -3.12
C ALA A 31 0.03 -14.33 -4.24
N ARG A 32 -1.05 -13.52 -4.15
CA ARG A 32 -1.34 -12.49 -5.16
C ARG A 32 -0.23 -11.43 -5.11
N VAL A 33 0.22 -10.99 -6.29
CA VAL A 33 1.18 -9.90 -6.40
C VAL A 33 0.53 -8.59 -5.94
N ALA A 34 1.19 -7.88 -5.03
CA ALA A 34 0.76 -6.58 -4.52
C ALA A 34 1.39 -5.43 -5.28
N ALA A 35 2.65 -5.58 -5.68
CA ALA A 35 3.39 -4.57 -6.44
C ALA A 35 4.55 -5.21 -7.20
N GLU A 36 4.89 -4.59 -8.33
CA GLU A 36 6.04 -4.93 -9.16
C GLU A 36 6.78 -3.63 -9.52
N TYR A 37 8.11 -3.68 -9.51
CA TYR A 37 8.94 -2.57 -9.94
C TYR A 37 10.29 -3.06 -10.44
N GLY A 38 10.62 -2.73 -11.69
CA GLY A 38 11.81 -3.28 -12.35
C GLY A 38 11.70 -4.79 -12.46
N ASP A 39 12.72 -5.49 -11.98
CA ASP A 39 12.77 -6.96 -11.94
C ASP A 39 12.26 -7.54 -10.60
N ASP A 40 11.85 -6.67 -9.66
CA ASP A 40 11.35 -7.07 -8.35
C ASP A 40 9.83 -7.12 -8.29
N PHE A 41 9.30 -8.10 -7.57
CA PHE A 41 7.89 -8.15 -7.19
C PHE A 41 7.72 -8.56 -5.74
N VAL A 42 6.60 -8.14 -5.16
CA VAL A 42 6.19 -8.53 -3.81
C VAL A 42 4.75 -8.99 -3.79
N THR A 43 4.49 -10.09 -3.10
CA THR A 43 3.12 -10.60 -2.87
C THR A 43 2.48 -9.93 -1.66
N TYR A 44 1.15 -9.91 -1.61
CA TYR A 44 0.41 -9.38 -0.46
C TYR A 44 0.82 -10.03 0.86
N GLY A 45 1.03 -11.35 0.88
CA GLY A 45 1.47 -12.07 2.08
C GLY A 45 2.86 -11.66 2.55
N ARG A 46 3.82 -11.55 1.63
CA ARG A 46 5.20 -11.12 1.95
C ARG A 46 5.23 -9.65 2.37
N LEU A 47 4.50 -8.78 1.68
CA LEU A 47 4.41 -7.36 2.00
C LEU A 47 3.82 -7.16 3.39
N HIS A 48 2.72 -7.84 3.71
CA HIS A 48 2.09 -7.76 5.03
C HIS A 48 3.03 -8.22 6.16
N ALA A 49 3.68 -9.37 6.00
CA ALA A 49 4.64 -9.87 7.00
C ALA A 49 5.79 -8.88 7.23
N THR A 50 6.30 -8.28 6.16
CA THR A 50 7.39 -7.28 6.22
C THR A 50 6.94 -6.01 6.93
N ILE A 51 5.71 -5.53 6.66
CA ILE A 51 5.12 -4.38 7.38
C ILE A 51 5.05 -4.65 8.89
N GLN A 52 4.61 -5.84 9.31
CA GLN A 52 4.51 -6.17 10.74
C GLN A 52 5.89 -6.26 11.42
N ALA A 53 6.89 -6.79 10.72
CA ALA A 53 8.27 -6.80 11.20
C ALA A 53 8.80 -5.37 11.40
N TYR A 54 8.61 -4.48 10.42
CA TYR A 54 9.04 -3.09 10.55
C TYR A 54 8.24 -2.29 11.57
N ARG A 55 6.93 -2.53 11.73
CA ARG A 55 6.13 -1.87 12.78
C ARG A 55 6.74 -2.09 14.16
N THR A 56 7.09 -3.33 14.48
CA THR A 56 7.73 -3.67 15.76
C THR A 56 9.01 -2.86 15.98
N VAL A 57 9.84 -2.70 14.95
CA VAL A 57 11.10 -1.94 15.03
C VAL A 57 10.84 -0.44 15.10
N MET A 58 9.92 0.09 14.29
CA MET A 58 9.62 1.52 14.21
C MET A 58 8.95 2.01 15.49
N ASP A 59 8.00 1.25 16.03
CA ASP A 59 7.32 1.55 17.29
C ASP A 59 8.32 1.60 18.46
N ALA A 60 9.28 0.65 18.48
CA ALA A 60 10.36 0.64 19.48
C ALA A 60 11.28 1.87 19.40
N ASN A 61 11.32 2.55 18.25
CA ASN A 61 12.13 3.76 18.02
C ASN A 61 11.28 5.05 18.00
N GLY A 62 9.98 4.98 18.33
CA GLY A 62 9.07 6.13 18.31
C GLY A 62 8.84 6.71 16.90
N MET A 63 8.98 5.88 15.86
CA MET A 63 8.79 6.27 14.46
C MET A 63 7.34 6.04 14.03
N ASP A 64 6.87 6.85 13.07
CA ASP A 64 5.49 6.81 12.60
C ASP A 64 5.14 5.50 11.86
N ALA A 65 3.88 5.09 11.93
CA ALA A 65 3.39 3.86 11.28
C ALA A 65 3.59 3.87 9.76
N ASN A 66 3.58 5.03 9.11
CA ASN A 66 3.87 5.15 7.67
C ASN A 66 5.33 4.87 7.35
N ALA A 67 6.27 5.08 8.30
CA ALA A 67 7.67 4.72 8.12
C ALA A 67 7.85 3.21 8.00
N ALA A 68 7.06 2.42 8.73
CA ALA A 68 7.08 0.97 8.62
C ALA A 68 6.58 0.49 7.25
N VAL A 69 5.54 1.12 6.70
CA VAL A 69 5.02 0.81 5.36
C VAL A 69 6.03 1.18 4.29
N PHE A 70 6.62 2.37 4.39
CA PHE A 70 7.64 2.83 3.46
C PHE A 70 8.87 1.92 3.47
N ALA A 71 9.39 1.58 4.66
CA ALA A 71 10.52 0.68 4.83
C ALA A 71 10.22 -0.72 4.31
N ALA A 72 9.00 -1.22 4.53
CA ALA A 72 8.58 -2.52 4.01
C ALA A 72 8.55 -2.54 2.48
N VAL A 73 7.97 -1.53 1.84
CA VAL A 73 7.95 -1.43 0.36
C VAL A 73 9.39 -1.39 -0.17
N LEU A 74 10.24 -0.51 0.36
CA LEU A 74 11.63 -0.38 -0.07
C LEU A 74 12.45 -1.67 0.14
N SER A 75 12.24 -2.37 1.27
CA SER A 75 12.91 -3.63 1.55
C SER A 75 12.44 -4.77 0.64
N THR A 76 11.21 -4.72 0.15
CA THR A 76 10.64 -5.78 -0.70
C THR A 76 10.82 -5.52 -2.20
N LEU A 77 11.06 -4.26 -2.58
CA LEU A 77 11.33 -3.81 -3.95
C LEU A 77 12.64 -3.01 -3.96
N PRO A 78 13.80 -3.66 -3.76
CA PRO A 78 15.09 -2.98 -3.63
C PRO A 78 15.46 -2.17 -4.89
N SER A 79 14.97 -2.53 -6.08
CA SER A 79 15.15 -1.74 -7.31
C SER A 79 14.63 -0.30 -7.20
N LEU A 80 13.74 -0.01 -6.24
CA LEU A 80 13.33 1.38 -5.95
C LEU A 80 14.50 2.22 -5.44
N ALA A 81 15.46 1.62 -4.72
CA ALA A 81 16.58 2.34 -4.11
C ALA A 81 17.57 2.91 -5.14
N ASP A 82 17.53 2.44 -6.40
CA ASP A 82 18.35 2.97 -7.49
C ASP A 82 17.87 4.35 -7.97
N GLN A 83 16.71 4.80 -7.51
CA GLN A 83 16.14 6.10 -7.84
C GLN A 83 16.66 7.22 -6.93
N THR A 84 16.48 8.47 -7.36
CA THR A 84 16.74 9.63 -6.49
C THR A 84 15.74 9.69 -5.34
N PRO A 85 16.10 10.21 -4.15
CA PRO A 85 15.24 10.14 -2.95
C PRO A 85 13.82 10.67 -3.15
N GLY A 86 13.64 11.75 -3.92
CA GLY A 86 12.31 12.29 -4.25
C GLY A 86 11.48 11.33 -5.11
N ARG A 87 12.12 10.66 -6.09
CA ARG A 87 11.48 9.67 -6.95
C ARG A 87 11.09 8.39 -6.21
N VAL A 88 11.87 8.00 -5.19
CA VAL A 88 11.50 6.87 -4.31
C VAL A 88 10.19 7.16 -3.59
N ALA A 89 10.08 8.34 -2.97
CA ALA A 89 8.87 8.73 -2.26
C ALA A 89 7.64 8.76 -3.17
N ASP A 90 7.77 9.38 -4.35
CA ASP A 90 6.70 9.42 -5.35
C ASP A 90 6.30 8.01 -5.79
N ARG A 91 7.27 7.12 -6.04
CA ARG A 91 6.98 5.77 -6.54
C ARG A 91 6.36 4.87 -5.47
N VAL A 92 6.78 5.00 -4.21
CA VAL A 92 6.12 4.31 -3.10
C VAL A 92 4.68 4.80 -2.93
N ALA A 93 4.43 6.11 -3.06
CA ALA A 93 3.07 6.66 -3.02
C ALA A 93 2.21 6.13 -4.18
N ASP A 94 2.78 6.01 -5.38
CA ASP A 94 2.10 5.40 -6.53
C ASP A 94 1.73 3.95 -6.28
N ILE A 95 2.66 3.14 -5.76
CA ILE A 95 2.41 1.74 -5.43
C ILE A 95 1.28 1.61 -4.39
N LEU A 96 1.30 2.43 -3.34
CA LEU A 96 0.25 2.41 -2.31
C LEU A 96 -1.11 2.84 -2.88
N ARG A 97 -1.11 3.82 -3.80
CA ARG A 97 -2.31 4.23 -4.51
C ARG A 97 -2.83 3.13 -5.44
N GLU A 98 -1.96 2.48 -6.19
CA GLU A 98 -2.29 1.31 -7.03
C GLU A 98 -2.91 0.21 -6.17
N ILE A 99 -2.34 -0.13 -5.02
CA ILE A 99 -2.90 -1.10 -4.07
C ILE A 99 -4.32 -0.70 -3.63
N THR A 100 -4.54 0.57 -3.28
CA THR A 100 -5.89 1.03 -2.90
C THR A 100 -6.87 1.08 -4.09
N GLY A 101 -6.38 1.35 -5.30
CA GLY A 101 -7.16 1.42 -6.53
C GLY A 101 -7.47 0.05 -7.17
N ASP A 102 -6.57 -0.92 -7.02
CA ASP A 102 -6.69 -2.32 -7.47
C ASP A 102 -7.67 -3.14 -6.61
N THR A 103 -8.11 -2.58 -5.47
CA THR A 103 -9.29 -3.07 -4.75
C THR A 103 -10.61 -2.49 -5.22
N GLY A 104 -10.64 -1.80 -6.37
CA GLY A 104 -11.86 -1.79 -7.17
C GLY A 104 -12.32 -3.24 -7.31
N TRP A 105 -13.40 -3.59 -6.61
CA TRP A 105 -13.99 -4.92 -6.63
C TRP A 105 -14.58 -5.17 -8.02
N ASP A 106 -13.72 -5.34 -9.01
CA ASP A 106 -14.11 -5.84 -10.31
C ASP A 106 -14.25 -7.36 -10.13
N GLN A 107 -15.50 -7.83 -10.11
CA GLN A 107 -15.84 -9.25 -10.08
C GLN A 107 -15.59 -9.93 -11.43
N THR A 108 -14.58 -9.49 -12.17
CA THR A 108 -14.36 -9.97 -13.53
C THR A 108 -12.87 -10.19 -13.75
N GLU A 109 -12.53 -11.46 -14.01
CA GLU A 109 -11.32 -11.97 -14.67
C GLU A 109 -10.19 -12.58 -13.83
N PRO A 110 -9.51 -13.60 -14.41
CA PRO A 110 -9.03 -14.75 -13.67
C PRO A 110 -7.61 -14.56 -13.17
N SER A 111 -7.39 -15.13 -11.99
CA SER A 111 -6.10 -15.31 -11.34
C SER A 111 -5.01 -15.74 -12.33
N ARG A 112 -4.02 -14.86 -12.59
CA ARG A 112 -2.69 -15.35 -12.95
C ARG A 112 -2.06 -15.97 -11.71
N GLN A 113 -2.27 -17.27 -11.58
CA GLN A 113 -1.56 -18.13 -10.65
C GLN A 113 -0.23 -18.48 -11.32
N VAL A 114 0.88 -17.99 -10.77
CA VAL A 114 2.20 -18.50 -11.14
C VAL A 114 2.36 -19.85 -10.44
N GLY A 115 2.57 -20.89 -11.26
CA GLY A 115 2.72 -22.28 -10.84
C GLY A 115 4.10 -22.60 -10.29
#